data_AF-A0A1Q9GM53-F1
#
_entry.id   AF-A0A1Q9GM53-F1
#
_cell.length_a   1.000
_cell.length_b   1.000
_cell.length_c   1.000
_cell.angle_alpha   90.00
_cell.angle_beta   90.00
_cell.angle_gamma   90.00
#
_symmetry.space_group_name_H-M   'P 1'
#
loop_
_entity.id
_entity.type
_entity.pdbx_description
1 polymer ?
#
loop_
_entity_poly.entity_id
_entity_poly.type
_entity_poly.pdbx_seq_one_letter_code
_entity_poly.pdbx_strand_id
1 'polypeptide(L)'
;MIERVSESPIKRIAALIEAVKANDLYLHDDNVKAIMVSLVILNEINENHFSFILMDMYENQPTLFINALKKTTEFRYYLDILNGEIKSLDVH
;
A
#
# COMPACT_ATOMS: atom_id res chain seq x y z
N MET A 1 -24.31 15.15 2.38
CA MET A 1 -23.90 13.81 1.93
C MET A 1 -22.69 14.03 1.04
N ILE A 2 -21.47 13.85 1.57
CA ILE A 2 -20.25 14.02 0.76
C ILE A 2 -20.13 12.73 -0.04
N GLU A 3 -20.31 12.81 -1.36
CA GLU A 3 -20.01 11.70 -2.26
C GLU A 3 -18.52 11.37 -2.07
N ARG A 4 -18.23 10.24 -1.38
CA ARG A 4 -16.90 9.65 -1.38
C ARG A 4 -16.65 9.21 -2.82
N VAL A 5 -15.93 10.00 -3.59
CA VAL A 5 -15.32 9.54 -4.83
C VAL A 5 -14.32 8.48 -4.40
N SER A 6 -14.75 7.23 -4.37
CA SER A 6 -13.88 6.08 -4.16
C SER A 6 -12.92 6.04 -5.33
N GLU A 7 -11.74 6.63 -5.17
CA GLU A 7 -10.66 6.46 -6.15
C GLU A 7 -10.41 4.98 -6.38
N SER A 8 -10.18 4.61 -7.64
CA SER A 8 -9.91 3.22 -8.01
C SER A 8 -8.73 2.70 -7.19
N PRO A 9 -8.82 1.51 -6.57
CA PRO A 9 -7.69 0.91 -5.83
C PRO A 9 -6.40 0.86 -6.65
N ILE A 10 -6.51 0.71 -7.98
CA ILE A 10 -5.37 0.71 -8.91
C ILE A 10 -4.66 2.07 -8.92
N LYS A 11 -5.42 3.17 -8.93
CA LYS A 11 -4.84 4.53 -8.88
C LYS A 11 -4.11 4.78 -7.56
N ARG A 12 -4.71 4.36 -6.44
CA ARG A 12 -4.07 4.45 -5.12
C ARG A 12 -2.80 3.61 -5.05
N ILE A 13 -2.80 2.40 -5.63
CA ILE A 13 -1.61 1.56 -5.71
C ILE A 13 -0.49 2.28 -6.47
N ALA A 14 -0.80 2.88 -7.61
CA ALA A 14 0.19 3.64 -8.38
C ALA A 14 0.74 4.82 -7.56
N ALA A 15 -0.11 5.60 -6.88
CA ALA A 15 0.31 6.70 -6.02
C ALA A 15 1.20 6.23 -4.85
N LEU A 16 0.87 5.07 -4.25
CA LEU A 16 1.67 4.47 -3.19
C LEU A 16 3.03 3.97 -3.69
N ILE A 17 3.11 3.40 -4.89
CA ILE A 17 4.38 3.00 -5.50
C ILE A 17 5.30 4.21 -5.65
N GLU A 18 4.77 5.34 -6.14
CA GLU A 18 5.53 6.58 -6.26
C GLU A 18 5.95 7.14 -4.90
N ALA A 19 5.08 7.05 -3.89
CA ALA A 19 5.43 7.43 -2.51
C ALA A 19 6.56 6.55 -1.95
N VAL A 20 6.53 5.23 -2.16
CA VAL A 20 7.61 4.31 -1.72
C VAL A 20 8.94 4.67 -2.38
N LYS A 21 8.94 4.90 -3.70
CA LYS A 21 10.14 5.32 -4.43
C LYS A 21 10.69 6.66 -3.92
N ALA A 22 9.81 7.63 -3.67
CA ALA A 22 10.20 8.96 -3.19
C ALA A 22 10.81 8.95 -1.77
N ASN A 23 10.57 7.89 -0.99
CA ASN A 23 11.14 7.72 0.35
C ASN A 23 12.27 6.66 0.38
N ASP A 24 12.81 6.27 -0.78
CA ASP A 24 13.90 5.28 -0.91
C ASP A 24 13.61 3.92 -0.23
N LEU A 25 12.33 3.56 -0.11
CA LEU A 25 11.92 2.28 0.48
C LEU A 25 11.90 1.17 -0.56
N TYR A 26 12.22 -0.05 -0.12
CA TYR A 26 12.31 -1.19 -1.02
C TYR A 26 10.94 -1.78 -1.35
N LEU A 27 10.50 -1.64 -2.60
CA LEU A 27 9.19 -2.13 -3.08
C LEU A 27 8.97 -3.64 -2.88
N HIS A 28 10.03 -4.46 -2.86
CA HIS A 28 9.89 -5.90 -2.63
C HIS A 28 9.96 -6.29 -1.14
N ASP A 29 10.15 -5.33 -0.23
CA ASP A 29 10.03 -5.58 1.20
C ASP A 29 8.55 -5.92 1.54
N ASP A 30 8.38 -7.09 2.13
CA ASP A 30 7.10 -7.64 2.56
C ASP A 30 6.35 -6.74 3.55
N ASN A 31 7.08 -5.97 4.37
CA ASN A 31 6.51 -5.01 5.29
C ASN A 31 6.05 -3.74 4.57
N VAL A 32 6.84 -3.24 3.61
CA VAL A 32 6.43 -2.10 2.75
C VAL A 32 5.16 -2.44 1.98
N LYS A 33 5.11 -3.61 1.34
CA LYS A 33 3.90 -4.09 0.65
C LYS A 33 2.70 -4.19 1.59
N ALA A 34 2.92 -4.62 2.83
CA ALA A 34 1.84 -4.74 3.79
C ALA A 34 1.26 -3.39 4.21
N ILE A 35 2.10 -2.37 4.37
CA ILE A 35 1.65 -0.99 4.60
C ILE A 35 0.86 -0.48 3.41
N MET A 36 1.40 -0.65 2.20
CA MET A 36 0.72 -0.20 0.98
C MET A 36 -0.68 -0.81 0.86
N VAL A 37 -0.81 -2.13 1.04
CA VAL A 37 -2.11 -2.80 1.00
C VAL A 37 -3.04 -2.28 2.10
N SER A 38 -2.52 -2.03 3.30
CA SER A 38 -3.30 -1.46 4.40
C SER A 38 -3.85 -0.08 4.05
N LEU A 39 -3.07 0.76 3.36
CA LEU A 39 -3.47 2.11 2.91
C LEU A 39 -4.43 2.10 1.71
N VAL A 40 -4.39 1.05 0.89
CA VAL A 40 -5.38 0.81 -0.17
C VAL A 40 -6.72 0.43 0.45
N ILE A 41 -6.73 -0.47 1.43
CA ILE A 41 -7.94 -0.88 2.17
C ILE A 41 -8.51 0.31 2.97
N LEU A 42 -7.63 1.07 3.64
CA LEU A 42 -7.96 2.32 4.32
C LEU A 42 -8.12 3.47 3.32
N ASN A 43 -9.17 3.39 2.49
CA ASN A 43 -9.51 4.39 1.46
C ASN A 43 -10.02 5.74 2.02
N GLU A 44 -9.69 6.06 3.27
CA GLU A 44 -10.02 7.33 3.92
C GLU A 44 -8.82 8.29 3.97
N ILE A 45 -7.62 7.76 3.71
CA ILE A 45 -6.38 8.53 3.71
C ILE A 45 -6.22 9.25 2.37
N ASN A 46 -5.98 10.55 2.40
CA ASN A 46 -5.66 11.33 1.20
C ASN A 46 -4.23 10.99 0.71
N GLU A 47 -4.04 10.88 -0.61
CA GLU A 47 -2.75 10.54 -1.23
C GLU A 47 -1.60 11.49 -0.83
N ASN A 48 -1.91 12.77 -0.56
CA ASN A 48 -0.93 13.75 -0.09
C ASN A 48 -0.30 13.39 1.26
N HIS A 49 -0.91 12.49 2.03
CA HIS A 49 -0.40 12.02 3.31
C HIS A 49 0.30 10.66 3.22
N PHE A 50 0.36 10.02 2.05
CA PHE A 50 0.93 8.69 1.90
C PHE A 50 2.39 8.64 2.35
N SER A 51 3.25 9.54 1.88
CA SER A 51 4.67 9.53 2.29
C SER A 51 4.84 9.59 3.80
N PHE A 52 4.11 10.49 4.46
CA PHE A 52 4.20 10.65 5.92
C PHE A 52 3.72 9.39 6.66
N ILE A 53 2.54 8.88 6.32
CA ILE A 53 1.96 7.71 7.00
C ILE A 53 2.76 6.45 6.70
N LEU A 54 3.28 6.31 5.48
CA LEU A 54 4.05 5.14 5.07
C LEU A 54 5.34 5.04 5.88
N MET A 55 6.05 6.16 6.08
CA MET A 55 7.24 6.21 6.94
C MET A 55 6.89 5.92 8.41
N ASP A 56 5.85 6.56 8.95
CA ASP A 56 5.42 6.35 10.34
C ASP A 56 5.05 4.88 10.61
N MET A 57 4.28 4.27 9.70
CA MET A 57 3.94 2.85 9.80
C MET A 57 5.17 1.97 9.61
N TYR A 58 6.09 2.30 8.71
CA TYR A 58 7.31 1.52 8.49
C TYR A 58 8.17 1.41 9.75
N GLU A 59 8.31 2.52 10.47
CA GLU A 59 9.08 2.60 11.71
C GLU A 59 8.39 1.92 12.90
N ASN A 60 7.05 1.98 12.97
CA ASN A 60 6.31 1.65 14.19
C ASN A 60 5.45 0.38 14.11
N GLN A 61 5.33 -0.26 12.94
CA GLN A 61 4.45 -1.41 12.75
C GLN A 61 4.89 -2.68 13.52
N PRO A 62 3.98 -3.33 14.26
CA PRO A 62 4.26 -4.65 14.82
C PRO A 62 4.20 -5.74 13.75
N THR A 63 5.24 -6.55 13.60
CA THR A 63 5.29 -7.67 12.65
C THR A 63 4.12 -8.67 12.83
N LEU A 64 3.66 -8.88 14.07
CA LEU A 64 2.53 -9.75 14.37
C LEU A 64 1.23 -9.26 13.72
N PHE A 65 1.02 -7.96 13.63
CA PHE A 65 -0.17 -7.37 13.03
C PHE A 65 -0.19 -7.58 11.52
N ILE A 66 0.94 -7.36 10.84
CA ILE A 66 1.10 -7.66 9.41
C ILE A 66 0.81 -9.13 9.12
N ASN A 67 1.32 -10.04 9.95
CA ASN A 67 1.10 -11.47 9.79
C ASN A 67 -0.38 -11.85 9.92
N ALA A 68 -1.13 -11.20 10.82
CA ALA A 68 -2.58 -11.39 10.94
C ALA A 68 -3.32 -10.85 9.71
N LEU A 69 -2.97 -9.64 9.25
CA LEU A 69 -3.57 -9.03 8.05
C LEU A 69 -3.38 -9.89 6.80
N LYS A 70 -2.19 -10.47 6.60
CA LYS A 70 -1.88 -11.39 5.48
C LYS A 70 -2.82 -12.62 5.43
N LYS A 71 -3.54 -12.95 6.50
CA LYS A 71 -4.52 -14.06 6.52
C LYS A 71 -5.90 -13.68 6.02
N THR A 72 -6.22 -12.39 5.90
CA THR A 72 -7.54 -11.97 5.42
C THR A 72 -7.64 -12.10 3.90
N THR A 73 -8.85 -12.34 3.39
CA THR A 73 -9.09 -12.48 1.95
C THR A 73 -8.91 -11.15 1.22
N GLU A 74 -9.40 -10.06 1.81
CA GLU A 74 -9.30 -8.71 1.25
C GLU A 74 -7.84 -8.26 1.09
N PHE A 75 -7.01 -8.50 2.12
CA PHE A 75 -5.59 -8.16 2.04
C PHE A 75 -4.87 -8.94 0.95
N ARG A 76 -5.12 -10.26 0.85
CA ARG A 76 -4.52 -11.09 -0.20
C ARG A 76 -4.92 -10.63 -1.60
N TYR A 77 -6.18 -10.28 -1.79
CA TYR A 77 -6.67 -9.74 -3.06
C TYR A 77 -5.89 -8.50 -3.50
N TYR A 78 -5.72 -7.51 -2.62
CA TYR A 78 -4.97 -6.30 -2.96
C TYR A 78 -3.47 -6.51 -3.05
N LEU A 79 -2.91 -7.45 -2.28
CA LEU A 79 -1.51 -7.85 -2.39
C LEU A 79 -1.22 -8.48 -3.76
N ASP A 80 -2.13 -9.29 -4.30
CA ASP A 80 -1.98 -9.89 -5.63
C ASP A 80 -1.98 -8.82 -6.73
N ILE A 81 -2.87 -7.81 -6.62
CA ILE A 81 -2.88 -6.66 -7.54
C ILE A 81 -1.56 -5.90 -7.45
N LEU A 82 -1.12 -5.53 -6.24
CA LEU A 82 0.13 -4.81 -6.02
C LEU A 82 1.33 -5.57 -6.60
N ASN A 83 1.39 -6.90 -6.39
CA ASN A 83 2.45 -7.72 -6.95
C ASN A 83 2.41 -7.77 -8.48
N GLY A 84 1.23 -7.71 -9.09
CA GLY A 84 1.06 -7.58 -10.53
C GLY A 84 1.64 -6.27 -11.06
N GLU A 85 1.32 -5.15 -10.41
CA GLU A 85 1.82 -3.82 -10.77
C GLU A 85 3.34 -3.73 -10.61
N ILE A 86 3.91 -4.19 -9.50
CA ILE A 86 5.36 -4.18 -9.27
C ILE A 86 6.09 -5.00 -10.34
N LYS A 87 5.61 -6.22 -10.64
CA LYS A 87 6.22 -7.05 -11.69
C LYS A 87 6.19 -6.40 -13.06
N SER A 88 5.16 -5.61 -13.37
CA SER A 88 5.08 -4.89 -14.64
C SER A 88 6.15 -3.79 -14.77
N LEU A 89 6.59 -3.22 -13.64
CA LEU A 89 7.66 -2.21 -13.61
C LEU A 89 9.05 -2.83 -13.81
N ASP A 90 9.26 -4.08 -13.36
CA ASP A 90 10.55 -4.77 -13.48
C ASP A 90 10.88 -5.24 -14.91
N VAL A 91 9.88 -5.28 -15.80
CA VAL A 91 10.01 -5.75 -17.19
C VAL A 91 10.40 -4.61 -18.15
N HIS A 92 10.50 -3.38 -17.64
CA HIS A 92 10.85 -2.16 -18.38
C HIS A 92 12.15 -1.53 -17.84
#